data_AF-A0A847V193-F1
#
_entry.id   AF-A0A847V193-F1
#
_cell.length_a   1.000
_cell.length_b   1.000
_cell.length_c   1.000
_cell.angle_alpha   90.00
_cell.angle_beta   90.00
_cell.angle_gamma   90.00
#
_symmetry.space_group_name_H-M   'P 1'
#
loop_
_entity.id
_entity.type
_entity.pdbx_description
1 polymer ?
#
loop_
_entity_poly.entity_id
_entity_poly.type
_entity_poly.pdbx_seq_one_letter_code
_entity_poly.pdbx_strand_id
1 'polypeptide(L)' 'GEIKSISCQRASYQHYDVLSCLTNRQRDILIKAKKGGYYDYPRRINADQLAERLGIGKSATVEHLRKAEGRIISHIFSGY' A
#
# COMPACT_ATOMS: atom_id res chain seq x y z
N GLY A 1 -22.37 7.40 44.12
CA GLY A 1 -22.26 7.87 42.73
C GLY A 1 -22.22 6.66 41.83
N GLU A 2 -23.23 6.47 41.00
CA GLU A 2 -23.34 5.29 40.13
C GLU A 2 -22.40 5.45 38.93
N ILE A 3 -21.44 4.54 38.82
CA ILE A 3 -20.56 4.45 37.65
C ILE A 3 -21.38 3.78 36.55
N LYS A 4 -21.96 4.59 35.65
CA LYS A 4 -22.54 4.08 34.40
C LYS A 4 -21.42 3.46 33.59
N SER A 5 -21.46 2.15 33.45
CA SER A 5 -20.56 1.36 32.61
C SER A 5 -20.55 1.94 31.20
N ILE A 6 -19.45 2.60 30.83
CA ILE A 6 -19.24 3.07 29.47
C ILE A 6 -18.91 1.82 28.64
N SER A 7 -19.90 1.35 27.88
CA SER A 7 -19.71 0.30 26.87
C SER A 7 -18.82 0.85 25.76
N CYS A 8 -17.51 0.70 25.89
CA CYS A 8 -16.58 0.92 24.80
C CYS A 8 -16.77 -0.18 23.76
N GLN A 9 -17.64 0.04 22.78
CA GLN A 9 -17.64 -0.76 21.56
C GLN A 9 -16.28 -0.55 20.89
N ARG A 10 -15.60 -1.65 20.51
CA ARG A 10 -14.39 -1.59 19.67
C ARG A 10 -14.71 -0.68 18.50
N ALA A 11 -13.98 0.41 18.36
CA ALA A 11 -14.06 1.25 17.17
C ALA A 11 -13.98 0.31 15.95
N SER A 12 -15.08 0.19 15.22
CA SER A 12 -15.11 -0.54 13.98
C SER A 12 -14.26 0.28 13.02
N TYR A 13 -12.95 0.02 13.00
CA TYR A 13 -12.12 0.38 11.87
C TYR A 13 -12.73 -0.38 10.69
N GLN A 14 -13.60 0.30 9.94
CA GLN A 14 -13.89 -0.12 8.57
C GLN A 14 -12.52 -0.27 7.95
N HIS A 15 -12.13 -1.52 7.70
CA HIS A 15 -10.86 -1.84 7.09
C HIS A 15 -10.97 -1.27 5.68
N TYR A 16 -10.59 -0.01 5.53
CA TYR A 16 -10.54 0.66 4.26
C TYR A 16 -9.47 -0.09 3.49
N ASP A 17 -9.91 -1.05 2.68
CA ASP A 17 -9.01 -1.88 1.90
C ASP A 17 -8.48 -0.98 0.78
N VAL A 18 -7.49 -0.16 1.12
CA VAL A 18 -6.77 0.74 0.21
C VAL A 18 -6.23 -0.06 -0.98
N LEU A 19 -5.99 -1.36 -0.80
CA LEU A 19 -5.49 -2.23 -1.85
C LEU A 19 -6.61 -2.70 -2.79
N SER A 20 -7.89 -2.55 -2.43
CA SER A 20 -9.04 -2.93 -3.28
C SER A 20 -9.13 -2.10 -4.56
N CYS A 21 -8.65 -0.84 -4.54
CA CYS A 21 -8.64 0.05 -5.72
C CYS A 21 -7.53 -0.30 -6.73
N LEU A 22 -6.63 -1.23 -6.40
CA LEU A 22 -5.51 -1.64 -7.24
C LEU A 22 -5.87 -2.87 -8.08
N THR A 23 -5.28 -2.98 -9.26
CA THR A 23 -5.31 -4.26 -9.98
C THR A 23 -4.45 -5.30 -9.26
N ASN A 24 -4.73 -6.60 -9.46
CA ASN A 24 -3.94 -7.68 -8.87
C ASN A 24 -2.44 -7.53 -9.13
N ARG A 25 -2.05 -7.07 -10.33
CA ARG A 25 -0.65 -6.86 -10.70
C ARG A 25 -0.03 -5.65 -10.00
N GLN A 26 -0.76 -4.55 -9.86
CA GLN A 26 -0.32 -3.38 -9.09
C GLN A 26 -0.13 -3.73 -7.61
N ARG A 27 -1.09 -4.47 -7.04
CA ARG A 27 -1.05 -4.96 -5.66
C ARG A 27 0.16 -5.86 -5.43
N ASP A 28 0.40 -6.84 -6.30
CA ASP A 28 1.54 -7.75 -6.19
C ASP A 28 2.88 -7.02 -6.22
N ILE A 29 3.03 -6.06 -7.15
CA ILE A 29 4.25 -5.24 -7.27
C ILE A 29 4.49 -4.41 -6.00
N LEU A 30 3.46 -3.74 -5.47
CA LEU A 30 3.56 -2.97 -4.23
C LEU A 30 3.92 -3.83 -3.02
N ILE A 31 3.29 -5.00 -2.90
CA ILE A 31 3.57 -5.95 -1.82
C ILE A 31 5.03 -6.42 -1.90
N LYS A 32 5.51 -6.78 -3.09
CA LYS A 32 6.90 -7.19 -3.30
C LYS A 32 7.88 -6.05 -3.03
N ALA A 33 7.55 -4.83 -3.46
CA ALA A 33 8.34 -3.64 -3.15
C ALA A 33 8.44 -3.41 -1.63
N LYS A 34 7.30 -3.48 -0.91
CA LYS A 34 7.29 -3.29 0.54
C LYS A 34 8.01 -4.41 1.27
N LYS A 35 7.75 -5.68 0.94
CA LYS A 35 8.45 -6.84 1.53
C LYS A 35 9.94 -6.83 1.24
N GLY A 36 10.34 -6.30 0.08
CA GLY A 36 11.74 -6.14 -0.30
C GLY A 36 12.45 -4.97 0.39
N GLY A 37 11.71 -4.09 1.08
CA GLY A 37 12.27 -2.90 1.72
C GLY A 37 12.59 -1.77 0.73
N TYR A 38 11.88 -1.70 -0.39
CA TYR A 38 11.94 -0.58 -1.35
C TYR A 38 11.52 0.75 -0.71
N TYR A 39 10.57 0.68 0.23
CA TYR A 39 10.05 1.82 1.00
C TYR A 39 10.70 1.97 2.38
N ASP A 40 11.68 1.14 2.72
CA ASP A 40 12.36 1.24 4.02
C ASP A 40 13.42 2.35 3.97
N TYR A 41 13.79 2.87 5.14
CA TYR A 41 14.87 3.84 5.31
C TYR A 41 15.90 3.31 6.32
N PRO A 42 17.16 3.06 5.93
CA PRO A 42 17.71 3.15 4.56
C PRO A 42 17.08 2.11 3.61
N ARG A 43 17.01 2.44 2.31
CA ARG A 43 16.43 1.55 1.29
C ARG A 43 17.21 0.24 1.22
N ARG A 44 16.51 -0.89 1.33
CA ARG A 44 17.11 -2.23 1.23
C ARG A 44 17.25 -2.71 -0.21
N ILE A 45 16.33 -2.30 -1.08
CA ILE A 45 16.37 -2.61 -2.52
C ILE A 45 16.09 -1.37 -3.35
N ASN A 46 16.67 -1.35 -4.55
CA ASN A 46 16.42 -0.33 -5.56
C ASN A 46 15.40 -0.80 -6.60
N ALA A 47 14.94 0.13 -7.45
CA ALA A 47 13.98 -0.17 -8.51
C ALA A 47 14.51 -1.21 -9.51
N ASP A 48 15.81 -1.22 -9.80
CA ASP A 48 16.44 -2.24 -10.68
C ASP A 48 16.35 -3.64 -10.07
N GLN A 49 16.73 -3.79 -8.80
CA GLN A 49 16.66 -5.08 -8.09
C GLN A 49 15.21 -5.57 -7.93
N LEU A 50 14.27 -4.65 -7.74
CA LEU A 50 12.85 -4.98 -7.74
C LEU A 50 12.38 -5.45 -9.12
N ALA A 51 12.84 -4.79 -10.19
CA ALA A 51 12.51 -5.14 -11.57
C ALA A 51 13.06 -6.53 -11.95
N GLU A 52 14.31 -6.83 -11.57
CA GLU A 52 14.91 -8.17 -11.72
C GLU A 52 14.08 -9.25 -11.01
N ARG A 53 13.64 -8.98 -9.77
CA ARG A 53 12.77 -9.90 -9.01
C ARG A 53 11.38 -10.10 -9.62
N LEU A 54 10.88 -9.10 -10.34
CA LEU A 54 9.57 -9.14 -11.01
C LEU A 54 9.65 -9.69 -12.43
N GLY A 55 10.86 -9.84 -13.00
CA GLY A 55 11.06 -10.25 -14.38
C GLY A 55 10.52 -9.24 -15.40
N ILE A 56 10.46 -7.95 -15.03
CA ILE A 56 10.00 -6.87 -15.92
C ILE A 56 11.05 -5.77 -16.00
N GLY A 57 10.98 -4.92 -17.03
CA GLY A 57 11.92 -3.80 -17.16
C GLY A 57 11.81 -2.80 -16.00
N LYS A 58 12.93 -2.15 -15.65
CA LYS A 58 13.00 -1.08 -14.63
C LYS A 58 11.93 -0.01 -14.85
N SER A 59 11.80 0.48 -16.08
CA SER A 59 10.82 1.51 -16.44
C SER A 59 9.38 1.06 -16.17
N ALA A 60 9.05 -0.18 -16.55
CA ALA A 60 7.73 -0.77 -16.29
C ALA A 60 7.45 -0.91 -14.79
N THR A 61 8.45 -1.33 -13.99
CA THR A 61 8.32 -1.43 -12.53
C THR A 61 8.00 -0.09 -11.91
N VAL A 62 8.77 0.96 -12.24
CA VAL A 62 8.55 2.31 -11.71
C VAL A 62 7.20 2.87 -12.16
N GLU A 63 6.80 2.62 -13.41
CA GLU A 63 5.50 3.04 -13.90
C GLU A 63 4.35 2.35 -13.13
N HIS A 64 4.45 1.03 -12.92
CA HIS A 64 3.44 0.30 -12.15
C HIS A 64 3.36 0.78 -10.71
N LEU A 65 4.51 1.03 -10.06
CA LEU A 65 4.56 1.61 -8.71
C LEU A 65 3.88 2.98 -8.67
N ARG A 66 4.26 3.90 -9.57
CA ARG A 66 3.66 5.24 -9.63
C ARG A 66 2.16 5.20 -9.87
N LYS A 67 1.68 4.36 -10.80
CA LYS A 67 0.25 4.19 -11.08
C LYS A 67 -0.49 3.63 -9.87
N ALA A 68 0.12 2.69 -9.15
CA ALA A 68 -0.48 2.10 -7.98
C ALA A 68 -0.53 3.08 -6.80
N GLU A 69 0.57 3.78 -6.51
CA GLU A 69 0.64 4.85 -5.52
C GLU A 69 -0.36 5.97 -5.82
N GLY A 70 -0.43 6.42 -7.08
CA GLY A 70 -1.40 7.44 -7.50
C GLY A 70 -2.86 7.02 -7.29
N ARG A 71 -3.18 5.73 -7.52
CA ARG A 71 -4.51 5.19 -7.22
C ARG A 71 -4.81 5.15 -5.72
N ILE A 72 -3.83 4.73 -4.91
CA ILE A 72 -3.94 4.74 -3.45
C ILE A 72 -4.21 6.15 -2.95
N ILE A 73 -3.39 7.11 -3.38
CA ILE A 73 -3.51 8.52 -3.02
C ILE A 73 -4.88 9.03 -3.45
N SER A 74 -5.26 8.86 -4.72
CA SER A 74 -6.57 9.29 -5.22
C SER A 74 -7.72 8.68 -4.45
N HIS A 75 -7.61 7.42 -4.02
CA HIS A 75 -8.64 6.75 -3.25
C HIS A 75 -8.75 7.34 -1.84
N ILE A 76 -7.62 7.50 -1.14
CA ILE A 76 -7.54 8.12 0.20
C ILE A 76 -8.09 9.55 0.17
N PHE A 77 -7.76 10.33 -0.86
CA PHE A 77 -8.21 11.71 -1.01
C PHE A 77 -9.59 11.85 -1.67
N SER A 78 -10.25 10.75 -2.05
CA SER A 78 -11.59 10.81 -2.68
C SER A 78 -12.70 11.32 -1.74
N GLY A 79 -12.40 11.56 -0.47
CA GLY A 79 -13.31 12.12 0.54
C GLY A 79 -12.87 13.46 1.16
N TYR A 80 -11.86 14.12 0.59
CA TYR A 80 -11.45 15.50 0.90
C TYR A 80 -11.93 16.44 -0.21
#